data_AF-A0A2S8DB46-F1
#
_entry.id   AF-A0A2S8DB46-F1
#
_cell.length_a   1.000
_cell.length_b   1.000
_cell.length_c   1.000
_cell.angle_alpha   90.00
_cell.angle_beta   90.00
_cell.angle_gamma   90.00
#
_symmetry.space_group_name_H-M   'P 1'
#
loop_
_entity.id
_entity.type
_entity.pdbx_description
1 polymer ?
#
loop_
_entity_poly.entity_id
_entity_poly.type
_entity_poly.pdbx_seq_one_letter_code
_entity_poly.pdbx_strand_id
1 'polypeptide(L)'
;MPQRHHQGHKRTPKQLALIIKRCLPMVLTGSGMLCTTANAEEYYFDPIMLETTKSGMQTTDLSRFSKKYAQLPGTYQVDIWLNKKKVSQKKITFTANAEQLLQPQFTVEQLRELGIKVDEIPALAEKDDDSVINSLEQIIPGTAAEFDFNHQRLNLSIPQIALYRDARGYVSPSRWDDGIPTLFTNYSFTGSDNRYR
;
A
#
# COMPACT_ATOMS: atom_id res chain seq x y z
N MET A 1 47.90 -57.19 70.04
CA MET A 1 47.70 -56.13 71.07
C MET A 1 47.86 -54.77 70.39
N PRO A 2 47.01 -53.76 70.70
CA PRO A 2 45.75 -53.54 69.97
C PRO A 2 45.74 -52.37 68.95
N GLN A 3 44.65 -52.36 68.17
CA GLN A 3 44.28 -51.50 67.03
C GLN A 3 43.76 -50.10 67.41
N ARG A 4 43.77 -49.16 66.45
CA ARG A 4 42.71 -48.14 66.30
C ARG A 4 42.31 -47.90 64.84
N HIS A 5 41.01 -47.85 64.66
CA HIS A 5 40.23 -47.86 63.43
C HIS A 5 40.19 -46.52 62.67
N HIS A 6 40.15 -46.61 61.35
CA HIS A 6 39.62 -45.60 60.44
C HIS A 6 38.12 -45.36 60.71
N GLN A 7 37.71 -44.12 60.95
CA GLN A 7 36.30 -43.72 60.94
C GLN A 7 35.85 -43.44 59.50
N GLY A 8 35.05 -44.35 58.94
CA GLY A 8 34.20 -44.07 57.78
C GLY A 8 32.85 -43.54 58.24
N HIS A 9 32.52 -42.31 57.85
CA HIS A 9 31.21 -41.70 58.11
C HIS A 9 30.11 -42.45 57.34
N LYS A 10 29.35 -43.31 58.03
CA LYS A 10 28.19 -44.00 57.45
C LYS A 10 27.02 -43.02 57.31
N ARG A 11 26.76 -42.54 56.08
CA ARG A 11 25.54 -41.80 55.75
C ARG A 11 24.36 -42.78 55.72
N THR A 12 23.39 -42.55 56.60
CA THR A 12 22.20 -43.40 56.79
C THR A 12 21.23 -43.35 55.60
N PRO A 13 20.53 -44.47 55.28
CA PRO A 13 19.74 -44.63 54.04
C PRO A 13 18.53 -43.70 53.91
N LYS A 14 18.08 -43.07 54.99
CA LYS A 14 16.96 -42.12 54.98
C LYS A 14 17.32 -40.74 54.41
N GLN A 15 18.60 -40.37 54.41
CA GLN A 15 19.09 -39.08 53.89
C GLN A 15 19.25 -39.10 52.35
N LEU A 16 19.52 -40.27 51.75
CA LEU A 16 19.64 -40.45 50.29
C LEU A 16 18.28 -40.43 49.58
N ALA A 17 17.24 -41.00 50.20
CA ALA A 17 15.89 -41.02 49.63
C ALA A 17 15.23 -39.63 49.53
N LEU A 18 15.63 -38.69 50.40
CA LEU A 18 15.09 -37.32 50.41
C LEU A 18 15.71 -36.44 49.30
N ILE A 19 16.97 -36.70 48.93
CA ILE A 19 17.66 -35.97 47.86
C ILE A 19 17.16 -36.44 46.48
N ILE A 20 16.94 -37.74 46.31
CA ILE A 20 16.43 -38.33 45.06
C ILE A 20 14.99 -37.85 44.77
N LYS A 21 14.13 -37.70 45.79
CA LYS A 21 12.75 -37.20 45.61
C LYS A 21 12.64 -35.69 45.34
N ARG A 22 13.67 -34.90 45.65
CA ARG A 22 13.68 -33.43 45.39
C ARG A 22 14.32 -33.03 44.07
N CYS A 23 15.11 -33.90 43.45
CA CYS A 23 15.71 -33.62 42.13
C CYS A 23 14.91 -34.18 40.94
N LEU A 24 13.96 -35.11 41.17
CA LEU A 24 13.17 -35.71 40.08
C LEU A 24 12.18 -34.75 39.38
N PRO A 25 11.59 -33.70 39.99
CA PRO A 25 10.77 -32.76 39.24
C PRO A 25 11.59 -31.64 38.56
N MET A 26 12.91 -31.57 38.74
CA MET A 26 13.74 -30.47 38.21
C MET A 26 14.38 -30.78 36.85
N VAL A 27 14.35 -32.03 36.38
CA VAL A 27 14.94 -32.43 35.09
C VAL A 27 13.88 -32.54 33.97
N LEU A 28 12.58 -32.52 34.31
CA LEU A 28 11.48 -32.76 33.37
C LEU A 28 10.67 -31.50 32.96
N THR A 29 11.24 -30.31 33.13
CA THR A 29 10.65 -29.04 32.67
C THR A 29 11.62 -28.18 31.85
N GLY A 30 12.82 -28.68 31.55
CA GLY A 30 13.85 -27.95 30.81
C GLY A 30 13.98 -28.28 29.32
N SER A 31 13.14 -29.17 28.78
CA SER A 31 13.09 -29.47 27.34
C SER A 31 11.87 -28.81 26.69
N GLY A 32 11.64 -27.53 27.04
CA GLY A 32 10.81 -26.66 26.25
C GLY A 32 11.57 -26.34 24.98
N MET A 33 11.22 -27.05 23.91
CA MET A 33 11.57 -26.80 22.51
C MET A 33 12.13 -25.39 22.28
N LEU A 34 13.45 -25.28 22.14
CA LEU A 34 14.05 -24.21 21.36
C LEU A 34 13.67 -24.48 19.91
N CYS A 35 12.42 -24.15 19.56
CA CYS A 35 12.08 -23.87 18.17
C CYS A 35 12.88 -22.64 17.79
N THR A 36 14.10 -22.86 17.29
CA THR A 36 14.77 -21.89 16.44
C THR A 36 13.80 -21.63 15.30
N THR A 37 13.18 -20.45 15.31
CA THR A 37 12.52 -19.91 14.13
C THR A 37 13.61 -19.74 13.09
N ALA A 38 13.77 -20.75 12.23
CA ALA A 38 14.53 -20.61 11.00
C ALA A 38 13.78 -19.55 10.18
N ASN A 39 14.29 -18.32 10.18
CA ASN A 39 13.82 -17.29 9.26
C ASN A 39 14.21 -17.77 7.86
N ALA A 40 13.21 -18.17 7.09
CA ALA A 40 13.40 -18.67 5.74
C ALA A 40 13.90 -17.53 4.83
N GLU A 41 15.12 -17.75 4.33
CA GLU A 41 15.70 -17.41 3.04
C GLU A 41 15.27 -16.09 2.39
N GLU A 42 16.17 -15.10 2.51
CA GLU A 42 16.21 -13.93 1.65
C GLU A 42 16.36 -14.38 0.19
N TYR A 43 15.41 -13.99 -0.69
CA TYR A 43 15.39 -14.42 -2.09
C TYR A 43 16.56 -13.80 -2.87
N TYR A 44 17.54 -14.59 -3.31
CA TYR A 44 18.66 -14.09 -4.11
C TYR A 44 18.36 -14.16 -5.61
N PHE A 45 18.62 -13.06 -6.32
CA PHE A 45 18.49 -12.96 -7.79
C PHE A 45 19.87 -12.81 -8.41
N ASP A 46 20.29 -13.80 -9.22
CA ASP A 46 21.56 -13.75 -9.93
C ASP A 46 21.47 -12.81 -11.15
N PRO A 47 22.25 -11.72 -11.21
CA PRO A 47 22.22 -10.78 -12.32
C PRO A 47 22.66 -11.38 -13.66
N ILE A 48 23.38 -12.51 -13.67
CA ILE A 48 23.84 -13.20 -14.89
C ILE A 48 22.67 -13.88 -15.63
N MET A 49 21.58 -14.20 -14.93
CA MET A 49 20.39 -14.80 -15.55
C MET A 49 19.53 -13.79 -16.33
N LEU A 50 19.81 -12.49 -16.22
CA LEU A 50 19.18 -11.48 -17.07
C LEU A 50 19.87 -11.43 -18.43
N GLU A 51 19.10 -11.41 -19.52
CA GLU A 51 19.66 -11.17 -20.87
C GLU A 51 20.16 -9.72 -20.99
N THR A 52 21.37 -9.43 -20.52
CA THR A 52 22.01 -8.10 -20.66
C THR A 52 22.95 -8.00 -21.86
N THR A 53 23.29 -9.15 -22.46
CA THR A 53 24.35 -9.32 -23.46
C THR A 53 24.07 -8.64 -24.80
N LYS A 54 22.81 -8.36 -25.13
CA LYS A 54 22.43 -7.62 -26.35
C LYS A 54 22.39 -6.09 -26.17
N SER A 55 22.48 -5.59 -24.94
CA SER A 55 22.26 -4.18 -24.61
C SER A 55 23.50 -3.46 -24.06
N GLY A 56 24.63 -4.16 -23.89
CA GLY A 56 25.86 -3.56 -23.33
C GLY A 56 25.73 -3.07 -21.89
N MET A 57 24.70 -3.54 -21.17
CA MET A 57 24.32 -3.04 -19.85
C MET A 57 25.14 -3.75 -18.76
N GLN A 58 25.81 -2.97 -17.92
CA GLN A 58 26.60 -3.44 -16.78
C GLN A 58 25.74 -4.25 -15.80
N THR A 59 26.39 -5.16 -15.06
CA THR A 59 25.77 -5.98 -14.01
C THR A 59 24.95 -5.09 -13.07
N THR A 60 23.63 -5.20 -13.16
CA THR A 60 22.68 -4.39 -12.39
C THR A 60 22.51 -5.02 -11.00
N ASP A 61 22.56 -4.20 -9.95
CA ASP A 61 22.31 -4.68 -8.58
C ASP A 61 20.85 -5.08 -8.42
N LEU A 62 20.61 -6.39 -8.27
CA LEU A 62 19.28 -6.96 -8.08
C LEU A 62 18.94 -7.21 -6.61
N SER A 63 19.84 -6.89 -5.68
CA SER A 63 19.64 -7.12 -4.23
C SER A 63 18.36 -6.45 -3.73
N ARG A 64 17.92 -5.36 -4.36
CA ARG A 64 16.67 -4.71 -4.00
C ARG A 64 15.46 -5.60 -4.21
N PHE A 65 15.40 -6.39 -5.29
CA PHE A 65 14.26 -7.25 -5.62
C PHE A 65 14.11 -8.47 -4.69
N SER A 66 15.12 -8.76 -3.85
CA SER A 66 15.02 -9.80 -2.80
C SER A 66 13.95 -9.48 -1.76
N LYS A 67 13.68 -8.18 -1.56
CA LYS A 67 12.74 -7.69 -0.56
C LYS A 67 11.30 -7.72 -1.09
N LYS A 68 10.37 -8.05 -0.20
CA LYS A 68 8.94 -8.00 -0.49
C LYS A 68 8.54 -6.58 -0.92
N TYR A 69 7.81 -6.45 -2.02
CA TYR A 69 7.34 -5.18 -2.61
C TYR A 69 8.43 -4.25 -3.16
N ALA A 70 9.65 -4.75 -3.37
CA ALA A 70 10.70 -3.92 -3.91
C ALA A 70 10.59 -3.73 -5.42
N GLN A 71 10.39 -2.48 -5.82
CA GLN A 71 10.32 -2.06 -7.22
C GLN A 71 11.17 -0.80 -7.42
N LEU A 72 11.69 -0.62 -8.64
CA LEU A 72 12.54 0.53 -8.96
C LEU A 72 11.74 1.84 -8.97
N PRO A 73 12.29 2.97 -8.49
CA PRO A 73 11.68 4.27 -8.76
C PRO A 73 11.71 4.52 -10.27
N GLY A 74 10.73 5.27 -10.76
CA GLY A 74 10.59 5.54 -12.19
C GLY A 74 9.18 5.93 -12.56
N THR A 75 8.96 6.14 -13.85
CA THR A 75 7.66 6.52 -14.37
C THR A 75 6.92 5.29 -14.86
N TYR A 76 5.74 5.03 -14.29
CA TYR A 76 4.88 3.90 -14.65
C TYR A 76 3.55 4.39 -15.20
N GLN A 77 3.04 3.72 -16.23
CA GLN A 77 1.65 3.91 -16.67
C GLN A 77 0.75 3.20 -15.65
N VAL A 78 -0.15 3.93 -15.00
CA VAL A 78 -1.01 3.37 -13.95
C VAL A 78 -2.46 3.76 -14.14
N ASP A 79 -3.36 2.85 -13.79
CA ASP A 79 -4.77 3.12 -13.59
C ASP A 79 -4.98 3.79 -12.22
N ILE A 80 -5.49 5.01 -12.22
CA ILE A 80 -5.73 5.79 -11.00
C ILE A 80 -7.15 5.52 -10.50
N TRP A 81 -7.23 5.00 -9.28
CA TRP A 81 -8.46 4.72 -8.57
C TRP A 81 -8.60 5.65 -7.38
N LEU A 82 -9.55 6.59 -7.44
CA LEU A 82 -9.85 7.51 -6.36
C LEU A 82 -11.07 7.01 -5.58
N ASN A 83 -10.91 6.80 -4.27
CA ASN A 83 -11.99 6.35 -3.38
C ASN A 83 -12.77 5.15 -3.95
N LYS A 84 -12.03 4.14 -4.46
CA LYS A 84 -12.53 2.90 -5.09
C LYS A 84 -13.21 3.06 -6.46
N LYS A 85 -13.13 4.24 -7.10
CA LYS A 85 -13.62 4.48 -8.46
C LYS A 85 -12.44 4.73 -9.40
N LYS A 86 -12.38 4.04 -10.55
CA LYS A 86 -11.42 4.35 -11.61
C LYS A 86 -11.72 5.74 -12.18
N VAL A 87 -10.72 6.62 -12.20
CA VAL A 87 -10.85 8.01 -12.67
C VAL A 87 -10.17 8.18 -14.02
N SER A 88 -8.91 7.75 -14.13
CA SER A 88 -8.10 7.96 -15.32
C SER A 88 -6.96 6.95 -15.40
N GLN A 89 -6.23 6.94 -16.52
CA GLN A 89 -5.00 6.20 -16.69
C GLN A 89 -3.92 7.19 -17.12
N LYS A 90 -2.83 7.32 -16.35
CA LYS A 90 -1.77 8.30 -16.61
C LYS A 90 -0.39 7.73 -16.28
N LYS A 91 0.65 8.38 -16.79
CA LYS A 91 2.03 8.14 -16.36
C LYS A 91 2.27 8.90 -15.06
N ILE A 92 2.63 8.16 -14.01
CA ILE A 92 2.96 8.71 -12.70
C ILE A 92 4.41 8.34 -12.37
N THR A 93 5.16 9.32 -11.87
CA THR A 93 6.53 9.11 -11.40
C THR A 93 6.50 8.67 -9.95
N PHE A 94 7.24 7.62 -9.62
CA PHE A 94 7.33 7.07 -8.29
C PHE A 94 8.76 7.21 -7.75
N THR A 95 8.87 7.69 -6.52
CA THR A 95 10.14 7.79 -5.78
C THR A 95 10.17 6.82 -4.61
N ALA A 96 11.36 6.35 -4.23
CA ALA A 96 11.52 5.53 -3.05
C ALA A 96 11.47 6.40 -1.78
N ASN A 97 10.63 6.02 -0.82
CA ASN A 97 10.62 6.64 0.50
C ASN A 97 11.76 6.09 1.40
N ALA A 98 11.81 6.53 2.66
CA ALA A 98 12.80 6.07 3.64
C ALA A 98 12.77 4.55 3.87
N GLU A 99 11.62 3.91 3.68
CA GLU A 99 11.40 2.47 3.81
C GLU A 99 11.61 1.71 2.48
N GLN A 100 12.13 2.37 1.45
CA GLN A 100 12.34 1.86 0.09
C GLN A 100 11.05 1.48 -0.67
N LEU A 101 9.87 1.87 -0.16
CA LEU A 101 8.58 1.72 -0.83
C LEU A 101 8.37 2.83 -1.86
N LEU A 102 7.65 2.51 -2.93
CA LEU A 102 7.33 3.47 -3.99
C LEU A 102 6.21 4.41 -3.54
N GLN A 103 6.48 5.71 -3.58
CA GLN A 103 5.51 6.78 -3.38
C GLN A 103 5.26 7.53 -4.69
N PRO A 104 3.99 7.74 -5.06
CA PRO A 104 3.65 8.51 -6.25
C PRO A 104 3.94 10.00 -6.03
N GLN A 105 4.51 10.62 -7.05
CA GLN A 105 4.62 12.07 -7.15
C GLN A 105 3.53 12.61 -8.06
N PHE A 106 2.95 13.75 -7.69
CA PHE A 106 1.95 14.45 -8.49
C PHE A 106 2.33 15.90 -8.68
N THR A 107 2.02 16.48 -9.83
CA THR A 107 2.03 17.94 -9.99
C THR A 107 0.75 18.55 -9.39
N VAL A 108 0.76 19.83 -9.06
CA VAL A 108 -0.45 20.53 -8.58
C VAL A 108 -1.57 20.48 -9.62
N GLU A 109 -1.23 20.61 -10.91
CA GLU A 109 -2.18 20.43 -12.01
C GLU A 109 -2.83 19.03 -11.98
N GLN A 110 -2.03 17.96 -11.85
CA GLN A 110 -2.55 16.60 -11.77
C GLN A 110 -3.49 16.39 -10.59
N LEU A 111 -3.19 16.99 -9.43
CA LEU A 111 -4.08 16.94 -8.27
C LEU A 111 -5.40 17.66 -8.55
N ARG A 112 -5.36 18.81 -9.24
CA ARG A 112 -6.56 19.55 -9.66
C ARG A 112 -7.43 18.72 -10.62
N GLU A 113 -6.82 18.04 -11.59
CA GLU A 113 -7.52 17.14 -12.52
C GLU A 113 -8.13 15.91 -11.82
N LEU A 114 -7.52 15.44 -10.73
CA LEU A 114 -8.07 14.37 -9.88
C LEU A 114 -9.27 14.86 -9.02
N GLY A 115 -9.63 16.14 -9.13
CA GLY A 115 -10.76 16.72 -8.41
C GLY A 115 -10.43 17.14 -6.98
N ILE A 116 -9.14 17.31 -6.65
CA ILE A 116 -8.71 17.82 -5.34
C ILE A 116 -8.82 19.35 -5.34
N LYS A 117 -9.32 19.90 -4.23
CA LYS A 117 -9.47 21.35 -4.00
C LYS A 117 -8.13 22.01 -3.69
N VAL A 118 -7.21 22.02 -4.66
CA VAL A 118 -5.86 22.56 -4.50
C VAL A 118 -5.87 24.02 -4.03
N ASP A 119 -6.84 24.81 -4.47
CA ASP A 119 -6.97 26.24 -4.14
C ASP A 119 -7.49 26.48 -2.69
N GLU A 120 -8.16 25.50 -2.08
CA GLU A 120 -8.63 25.56 -0.69
C GLU A 120 -7.59 25.00 0.31
N ILE A 121 -6.51 24.41 -0.18
CA ILE A 121 -5.44 23.80 0.62
C ILE A 121 -4.25 24.76 0.61
N PRO A 122 -3.96 25.51 1.69
CA PRO A 122 -2.93 26.55 1.67
C PRO A 122 -1.55 26.07 1.21
N ALA A 123 -1.17 24.85 1.58
CA ALA A 123 0.11 24.23 1.19
C ALA A 123 0.23 23.91 -0.32
N LEU A 124 -0.89 23.89 -1.05
CA LEU A 124 -0.95 23.69 -2.50
C LEU A 124 -1.28 24.98 -3.25
N ALA A 125 -2.09 25.87 -2.66
CA ALA A 125 -2.54 27.10 -3.29
C ALA A 125 -1.39 28.10 -3.58
N GLU A 126 -0.32 28.07 -2.79
CA GLU A 126 0.87 28.93 -2.99
C GLU A 126 1.86 28.38 -4.02
N LYS A 127 1.61 27.19 -4.57
CA LYS A 127 2.53 26.50 -5.48
C LYS A 127 2.06 26.67 -6.93
N ASP A 128 3.03 26.78 -7.84
CA ASP A 128 2.77 26.75 -9.27
C ASP A 128 2.24 25.38 -9.71
N ASP A 129 1.49 25.37 -10.81
CA ASP A 129 0.83 24.16 -11.36
C ASP A 129 1.82 23.00 -11.65
N ASP A 130 3.05 23.32 -12.05
CA ASP A 130 4.14 22.38 -12.33
C ASP A 130 4.86 21.87 -11.06
N SER A 131 4.53 22.41 -9.88
CA SER A 131 5.19 22.04 -8.64
C SER A 131 4.94 20.57 -8.29
N VAL A 132 6.03 19.82 -8.06
CA VAL A 132 5.96 18.39 -7.72
C VAL A 132 5.73 18.19 -6.23
N ILE A 133 4.73 17.37 -5.91
CA ILE A 133 4.33 16.95 -4.58
C ILE A 133 4.76 15.50 -4.36
N ASN A 134 5.67 15.30 -3.41
CA ASN A 134 6.26 13.98 -3.13
C ASN A 134 5.40 13.10 -2.21
N SER A 135 4.60 13.72 -1.33
CA SER A 135 3.84 13.00 -0.32
C SER A 135 2.51 13.69 -0.09
N LEU A 136 1.46 13.20 -0.77
CA LEU A 136 0.11 13.73 -0.63
C LEU A 136 -0.43 13.58 0.80
N GLU A 137 -0.02 12.53 1.50
CA GLU A 137 -0.40 12.21 2.89
C GLU A 137 0.05 13.28 3.90
N GLN A 138 1.18 13.95 3.64
CA GLN A 138 1.69 15.02 4.50
C GLN A 138 0.92 16.32 4.31
N ILE A 139 0.37 16.54 3.11
CA ILE A 139 -0.34 17.77 2.76
C ILE A 139 -1.81 17.68 3.13
N ILE A 140 -2.42 16.51 2.91
CA ILE A 140 -3.85 16.28 3.13
C ILE A 140 -4.00 15.16 4.17
N PRO A 141 -4.23 15.50 5.45
CA PRO A 141 -4.38 14.50 6.52
C PRO A 141 -5.49 13.50 6.22
N GLY A 142 -5.24 12.21 6.49
CA GLY A 142 -6.20 11.14 6.21
C GLY A 142 -6.22 10.68 4.74
N THR A 143 -5.26 11.15 3.93
CA THR A 143 -5.00 10.59 2.60
C THR A 143 -4.13 9.34 2.73
N ALA A 144 -4.35 8.38 1.84
CA ALA A 144 -3.49 7.20 1.68
C ALA A 144 -3.27 6.92 0.19
N ALA A 145 -2.04 6.58 -0.18
CA ALA A 145 -1.68 6.17 -1.54
C ALA A 145 -1.05 4.78 -1.54
N GLU A 146 -1.71 3.82 -2.17
CA GLU A 146 -1.24 2.44 -2.28
C GLU A 146 -1.04 2.06 -3.75
N PHE A 147 0.19 1.70 -4.10
CA PHE A 147 0.52 1.27 -5.45
C PHE A 147 0.56 -0.26 -5.55
N ASP A 148 -0.41 -0.82 -6.26
CA ASP A 148 -0.40 -2.22 -6.68
C ASP A 148 0.34 -2.33 -8.01
N PHE A 149 1.63 -2.65 -7.90
CA PHE A 149 2.52 -2.77 -9.06
C PHE A 149 2.06 -3.88 -10.03
N ASN A 150 1.58 -5.02 -9.51
CA ASN A 150 1.23 -6.18 -10.32
C ASN A 150 0.06 -5.89 -11.26
N HIS A 151 -0.89 -5.07 -10.81
CA HIS A 151 -2.04 -4.64 -11.61
C HIS A 151 -1.87 -3.25 -12.22
N GLN A 152 -0.69 -2.62 -12.09
CA GLN A 152 -0.43 -1.24 -12.50
C GLN A 152 -1.52 -0.27 -12.00
N ARG A 153 -1.92 -0.43 -10.74
CA ARG A 153 -3.07 0.26 -10.16
C ARG A 153 -2.65 1.10 -8.98
N LEU A 154 -2.98 2.39 -9.03
CA LEU A 154 -2.77 3.32 -7.94
C LEU A 154 -4.08 3.59 -7.20
N ASN A 155 -4.19 3.11 -5.97
CA ASN A 155 -5.34 3.37 -5.10
C ASN A 155 -5.09 4.61 -4.26
N LEU A 156 -5.90 5.65 -4.45
CA LEU A 156 -5.90 6.88 -3.69
C LEU A 156 -7.15 6.92 -2.81
N SER A 157 -6.97 7.00 -1.49
CA SER A 157 -8.03 7.32 -0.54
C SER A 157 -7.87 8.77 -0.13
N ILE A 158 -8.84 9.63 -0.46
CA ILE A 158 -8.77 11.07 -0.17
C ILE A 158 -10.02 11.49 0.61
N PRO A 159 -9.89 12.24 1.72
CA PRO A 159 -11.02 12.78 2.45
C PRO A 159 -11.95 13.59 1.55
N GLN A 160 -13.26 13.37 1.68
CA GLN A 160 -14.27 14.03 0.84
C GLN A 160 -14.26 15.57 0.98
N ILE A 161 -13.81 16.11 2.12
CA ILE A 161 -13.66 17.55 2.33
C ILE A 161 -12.59 18.18 1.42
N ALA A 162 -11.59 17.40 1.02
CA ALA A 162 -10.52 17.84 0.13
C ALA A 162 -10.85 17.66 -1.37
N LEU A 163 -12.02 17.10 -1.69
CA LEU A 163 -12.45 16.86 -3.07
C LEU A 163 -13.57 17.83 -3.48
N TYR A 164 -13.60 18.20 -4.76
CA TYR A 164 -14.75 18.86 -5.35
C TYR A 164 -15.93 17.90 -5.34
N ARG A 165 -17.06 18.37 -4.80
CA ARG A 165 -18.26 17.54 -4.68
C ARG A 165 -19.07 17.62 -5.96
N ASP A 166 -18.93 16.62 -6.82
CA ASP A 166 -19.90 16.40 -7.88
C ASP A 166 -21.25 16.08 -7.22
N ALA A 167 -22.27 16.89 -7.50
CA ALA A 167 -23.63 16.59 -7.08
C ALA A 167 -24.06 15.24 -7.69
N ARG A 168 -24.93 14.47 -7.00
CA ARG A 168 -25.51 13.27 -7.62
C ARG A 168 -26.21 13.65 -8.93
N GLY A 169 -25.81 13.01 -10.03
CA GLY A 169 -26.29 13.34 -11.38
C GLY A 169 -25.51 14.44 -12.10
N TYR A 170 -24.38 14.91 -11.56
CA TYR A 170 -23.55 15.90 -12.22
C TYR A 170 -22.99 15.39 -13.55
N VAL A 171 -23.08 16.24 -14.58
CA VAL A 171 -22.52 16.01 -15.90
C VAL A 171 -21.60 17.17 -16.23
N SER A 172 -20.30 16.89 -16.41
CA SER A 172 -19.31 17.89 -16.83
C SER A 172 -19.80 18.70 -18.04
N PRO A 173 -19.68 20.04 -18.02
CA PRO A 173 -19.97 20.90 -19.18
C PRO A 173 -19.21 20.49 -20.44
N SER A 174 -18.03 19.90 -20.31
CA SER A 174 -17.26 19.37 -21.46
C SER A 174 -17.94 18.22 -22.19
N ARG A 175 -18.97 17.60 -21.59
CA ARG A 175 -19.80 16.55 -22.22
C ARG A 175 -21.14 17.09 -22.73
N TRP A 176 -21.40 18.38 -22.59
CA TRP A 176 -22.62 18.97 -23.12
C TRP A 176 -22.47 19.13 -24.62
N ASP A 177 -23.53 18.79 -25.35
CA ASP A 177 -23.66 19.03 -26.77
C ASP A 177 -24.63 20.20 -26.93
N ASP A 178 -24.16 21.30 -27.50
CA ASP A 178 -24.98 22.49 -27.77
C ASP A 178 -26.02 22.22 -28.88
N GLY A 179 -25.92 21.06 -29.54
CA GLY A 179 -26.73 20.68 -30.66
C GLY A 179 -26.35 21.46 -31.92
N ILE A 180 -27.23 21.38 -32.92
CA ILE A 180 -27.09 22.12 -34.18
C ILE A 180 -28.18 23.20 -34.26
N PRO A 181 -27.92 24.37 -34.89
CA PRO A 181 -28.95 25.39 -35.10
C PRO A 181 -30.11 24.82 -35.94
N THR A 182 -31.35 24.94 -35.45
CA THR A 182 -32.53 24.44 -36.16
C THR A 182 -33.70 25.43 -36.10
N LEU A 183 -34.58 25.36 -37.10
CA LEU A 183 -35.88 26.02 -37.12
C LEU A 183 -36.96 24.94 -37.13
N PHE A 184 -37.88 24.96 -36.17
CA PHE A 184 -39.00 24.01 -36.12
C PHE A 184 -40.35 24.72 -35.88
N THR A 185 -41.40 24.15 -36.46
CA THR A 185 -42.80 24.57 -36.25
C THR A 185 -43.62 23.35 -35.84
N ASN A 186 -44.51 23.52 -34.87
CA ASN A 186 -45.39 22.47 -34.38
C ASN A 186 -46.83 22.98 -34.35
N TYR A 187 -47.76 22.27 -34.97
CA TYR A 187 -49.18 22.62 -35.03
C TYR A 187 -50.05 21.43 -34.64
N SER A 188 -50.98 21.65 -33.71
CA SER A 188 -51.97 20.65 -33.29
C SER A 188 -53.36 21.26 -33.41
N PHE A 189 -54.23 20.58 -34.17
CA PHE A 189 -55.65 20.93 -34.29
C PHE A 189 -56.50 19.79 -33.77
N THR A 190 -57.31 20.06 -32.75
CA THR A 190 -58.23 19.10 -32.15
C THR A 190 -59.63 19.69 -32.08
N GLY A 191 -60.65 18.85 -32.25
CA GLY A 191 -62.05 19.28 -32.27
C GLY A 191 -62.98 18.20 -31.71
N SER A 192 -63.97 18.62 -30.94
CA SER A 192 -64.98 17.75 -30.34
C SER A 192 -66.37 18.35 -30.56
N ASP A 193 -67.29 17.60 -31.16
CA ASP A 193 -68.73 17.92 -31.19
C ASP A 193 -69.41 17.06 -30.12
N ASN A 194 -70.08 17.67 -29.15
CA ASN A 194 -70.84 16.95 -28.14
C ASN A 194 -72.26 17.51 -28.07
N ARG A 195 -73.24 16.66 -28.33
CA ARG A 195 -74.66 17.04 -28.33
C ARG A 195 -75.35 16.33 -27.18
N TYR A 196 -75.85 17.11 -26.23
CA TYR A 196 -76.78 16.65 -25.22
C TYR A 196 -78.22 16.73 -25.75
N ARG A 197 -79.01 15.71 -25.40
CA ARG A 197 -80.40 15.55 -25.82
C ARG A 197 -81.34 15.83 -24.66
#